data_AF-A0A941D4P4-F1
#
_entry.id   AF-A0A941D4P4-F1
#
_cell.length_a   1.000
_cell.length_b   1.000
_cell.length_c   1.000
_cell.angle_alpha   90.00
_cell.angle_beta   90.00
_cell.angle_gamma   90.00
#
_symmetry.space_group_name_H-M   'P 1'
#
loop_
_entity.id
_entity.type
_entity.pdbx_description
1 polymer ?
#
loop_
_entity_poly.entity_id
_entity_poly.type
_entity_poly.pdbx_seq_one_letter_code
_entity_poly.pdbx_strand_id
1 'polypeptide(L)'
;MTHALRWLGLLILIGLPGSPALAAPSLAERLMQIDRSTAWIQTAAVPVRFATFHPQGMVKVGPEFFVSAVEIKQYPARLAGAPGGRSPGAGVGHLFRMSADGALLGELVLGQGDAYHPGGIDFDGKDLWVSVAEYRPDSTAIVYRVDPATLTATEVLRVADHIGAVSYDRRTRRLQGVSWGGRRFYTWKLAANGVASAPKVVRNPSSYIDYQDCHSLSEGRMLCSGLADYRAPKASLSLGGLEIVDLKDQRPVWQAPVPLWAPSGRPMTQNPVFVEAAAAGVRAWFMPDDDPSTLFAFEALVP
;
A
#
# COMPACT_ATOMS: atom_id res chain seq x y z
N MET A 1 -90.18 15.44 0.14
CA MET A 1 -88.86 15.98 0.56
C MET A 1 -87.95 14.79 0.82
N THR A 2 -87.12 14.42 -0.15
CA THR A 2 -86.25 13.25 -0.11
C THR A 2 -84.79 13.72 -0.07
N HIS A 3 -84.08 13.31 0.98
CA HIS A 3 -82.68 13.66 1.24
C HIS A 3 -81.74 12.84 0.35
N ALA A 4 -80.83 13.51 -0.36
CA ALA A 4 -79.72 12.88 -1.06
C ALA A 4 -78.44 13.02 -0.23
N LEU A 5 -77.89 11.89 0.23
CA LEU A 5 -76.62 11.80 0.95
C LEU A 5 -75.47 11.79 -0.08
N ARG A 6 -74.61 12.82 -0.08
CA ARG A 6 -73.35 12.82 -0.83
C ARG A 6 -72.23 12.29 0.06
N TRP A 7 -71.67 11.14 -0.30
CA TRP A 7 -70.43 10.63 0.29
C TRP A 7 -69.24 11.21 -0.50
N LEU A 8 -68.42 12.03 0.16
CA LEU A 8 -67.09 12.40 -0.34
C LEU A 8 -66.10 11.35 0.17
N GLY A 9 -65.56 10.54 -0.74
CA GLY A 9 -64.46 9.63 -0.43
C GLY A 9 -63.14 10.40 -0.33
N LEU A 10 -62.53 10.41 0.86
CA LEU A 10 -61.18 10.92 1.08
C LEU A 10 -60.17 9.84 0.68
N LEU A 11 -59.50 10.01 -0.47
CA LEU A 11 -58.34 9.19 -0.84
C LEU A 11 -57.11 9.65 -0.05
N ILE A 12 -56.71 8.87 0.95
CA ILE A 12 -55.43 9.02 1.63
C ILE A 12 -54.37 8.31 0.77
N LEU A 13 -53.53 9.08 0.07
CA LEU A 13 -52.31 8.53 -0.53
C LEU A 13 -51.32 8.19 0.59
N ILE A 14 -51.22 6.90 0.89
CA ILE A 14 -50.15 6.37 1.74
C ILE A 14 -48.88 6.31 0.89
N GLY A 15 -47.96 7.26 1.10
CA GLY A 15 -46.64 7.23 0.46
C GLY A 15 -45.86 6.01 0.94
N LEU A 16 -45.50 5.13 0.01
CA LEU A 16 -44.60 4.01 0.30
C LEU A 16 -43.21 4.56 0.67
N PRO A 17 -42.58 4.10 1.76
CA PRO A 17 -41.22 4.49 2.08
C PRO A 17 -40.28 4.01 0.96
N GLY A 18 -39.51 4.94 0.39
CA GLY A 18 -38.49 4.60 -0.59
C GLY A 18 -37.52 3.57 -0.03
N SER A 19 -37.20 2.54 -0.83
CA SER A 19 -36.20 1.55 -0.44
C SER A 19 -34.88 2.25 -0.08
N PRO A 20 -34.24 1.90 1.05
CA PRO A 20 -32.94 2.47 1.37
C PRO A 20 -31.98 2.14 0.22
N ALA A 21 -31.36 3.17 -0.35
CA ALA A 21 -30.32 2.97 -1.34
C ALA A 21 -29.21 2.10 -0.71
N LEU A 22 -28.87 0.99 -1.35
CA LEU A 22 -27.73 0.17 -0.95
C LEU A 22 -26.48 1.06 -0.96
N ALA A 23 -25.72 1.05 0.13
CA ALA A 23 -24.45 1.77 0.19
C ALA A 23 -23.50 1.23 -0.88
N ALA A 24 -22.74 2.10 -1.53
CA ALA A 24 -21.74 1.68 -2.50
C ALA A 24 -20.70 0.77 -1.82
N PRO A 25 -20.26 -0.32 -2.47
CA PRO A 25 -19.24 -1.21 -1.91
C PRO A 25 -17.95 -0.44 -1.59
N SER A 26 -17.37 -0.76 -0.43
CA SER A 26 -16.06 -0.29 0.01
C SER A 26 -14.95 -0.74 -0.94
N LEU A 27 -13.79 -0.10 -0.85
CA LEU A 27 -12.61 -0.51 -1.63
C LEU A 27 -12.20 -1.96 -1.31
N ALA A 28 -12.28 -2.37 -0.04
CA ALA A 28 -11.98 -3.74 0.37
C ALA A 28 -12.92 -4.75 -0.31
N GLU A 29 -14.23 -4.50 -0.31
CA GLU A 29 -15.22 -5.38 -0.97
C GLU A 29 -14.98 -5.49 -2.48
N ARG A 30 -14.63 -4.38 -3.14
CA ARG A 30 -14.27 -4.35 -4.57
C ARG A 30 -13.00 -5.14 -4.87
N LEU A 31 -11.95 -4.96 -4.05
CA LEU A 31 -10.70 -5.71 -4.17
C LEU A 31 -10.91 -7.22 -3.97
N MET A 32 -11.84 -7.62 -3.09
CA MET A 32 -12.21 -9.04 -2.88
C MET A 32 -12.96 -9.65 -4.06
N GLN A 33 -13.32 -8.89 -5.10
CA GLN A 33 -13.84 -9.42 -6.36
C GLN A 33 -12.74 -9.65 -7.40
N ILE A 34 -11.51 -9.17 -7.15
CA ILE A 34 -10.38 -9.36 -8.07
C ILE A 34 -9.85 -10.79 -7.93
N ASP A 35 -9.74 -11.50 -9.03
CA ASP A 35 -9.17 -12.83 -9.12
C ASP A 35 -8.23 -12.96 -10.33
N ARG A 36 -7.72 -14.18 -10.57
CA ARG A 36 -6.79 -14.48 -11.67
C ARG A 36 -7.35 -14.19 -13.08
N SER A 37 -8.67 -14.07 -13.22
CA SER A 37 -9.38 -13.85 -14.48
C SER A 37 -9.82 -12.41 -14.68
N THR A 38 -9.61 -11.55 -13.66
CA THR A 38 -9.94 -10.13 -13.74
C THR A 38 -9.21 -9.47 -14.89
N ALA A 39 -9.96 -8.83 -15.78
CA ALA A 39 -9.43 -8.07 -16.89
C ALA A 39 -8.96 -6.70 -16.40
N TRP A 40 -7.71 -6.37 -16.71
CA TRP A 40 -7.12 -5.07 -16.42
C TRP A 40 -6.92 -4.29 -17.71
N ILE A 41 -7.40 -3.06 -17.73
CA ILE A 41 -7.31 -2.16 -18.88
C ILE A 41 -6.30 -1.08 -18.54
N GLN A 42 -5.18 -1.03 -19.26
CA GLN A 42 -4.21 0.06 -19.11
C GLN A 42 -4.84 1.36 -19.61
N THR A 43 -4.87 2.38 -18.75
CA THR A 43 -5.43 3.70 -19.08
C THR A 43 -4.35 4.77 -19.22
N ALA A 44 -3.17 4.55 -18.63
CA ALA A 44 -2.03 5.45 -18.79
C ALA A 44 -0.68 4.73 -18.61
N ALA A 45 0.36 5.30 -19.20
CA ALA A 45 1.76 5.03 -18.93
C ALA A 45 2.51 6.36 -18.99
N VAL A 46 2.84 6.92 -17.82
CA VAL A 46 3.41 8.25 -17.68
C VAL A 46 4.90 8.13 -17.35
N PRO A 47 5.81 8.59 -18.22
CA PRO A 47 7.23 8.61 -17.91
C PRO A 47 7.53 9.53 -16.73
N VAL A 48 8.31 9.05 -15.76
CA VAL A 48 8.82 9.89 -14.67
C VAL A 48 10.03 10.67 -15.16
N ARG A 49 10.09 11.98 -14.88
CA ARG A 49 11.06 12.92 -15.48
C ARG A 49 12.17 13.33 -14.51
N PHE A 50 12.47 12.48 -13.54
CA PHE A 50 13.55 12.64 -12.56
C PHE A 50 14.10 11.26 -12.18
N ALA A 51 15.29 11.23 -11.59
CA ALA A 51 15.91 9.98 -11.15
C ALA A 51 15.13 9.38 -9.97
N THR A 52 14.45 8.27 -10.22
CA THR A 52 13.64 7.56 -9.21
C THR A 52 14.41 6.49 -8.46
N PHE A 53 15.62 6.14 -8.94
CA PHE A 53 16.44 5.07 -8.41
C PHE A 53 15.68 3.73 -8.32
N HIS A 54 15.43 3.22 -7.11
CA HIS A 54 14.63 2.03 -6.88
C HIS A 54 13.39 2.38 -6.03
N PRO A 55 12.23 2.67 -6.65
CA PRO A 55 10.96 2.93 -5.97
C PRO A 55 10.58 1.81 -4.99
N GLN A 56 9.81 2.11 -3.94
CA GLN A 56 9.49 1.18 -2.83
C GLN A 56 8.03 1.25 -2.40
N GLY A 57 7.51 2.45 -2.14
CA GLY A 57 6.14 2.68 -1.69
C GLY A 57 5.48 3.83 -2.43
N MET A 58 4.15 3.81 -2.59
CA MET A 58 3.41 4.92 -3.22
C MET A 58 2.04 5.16 -2.60
N VAL A 59 1.69 6.43 -2.47
CA VAL A 59 0.32 6.86 -2.21
C VAL A 59 -0.04 8.05 -3.09
N LYS A 60 -1.34 8.24 -3.32
CA LYS A 60 -1.88 9.41 -4.00
C LYS A 60 -2.58 10.33 -3.00
N VAL A 61 -2.23 11.62 -3.00
CA VAL A 61 -2.86 12.66 -2.18
C VAL A 61 -3.39 13.74 -3.11
N GLY A 62 -4.72 13.78 -3.28
CA GLY A 62 -5.32 14.64 -4.30
C GLY A 62 -4.84 14.24 -5.71
N PRO A 63 -4.29 15.16 -6.52
CA PRO A 63 -3.76 14.87 -7.86
C PRO A 63 -2.29 14.43 -7.87
N GLU A 64 -1.61 14.43 -6.72
CA GLU A 64 -0.17 14.19 -6.62
C GLU A 64 0.13 12.81 -6.06
N PHE A 65 1.31 12.31 -6.38
CA PHE A 65 1.84 11.05 -5.89
C PHE A 65 2.99 11.33 -4.92
N PHE A 66 3.05 10.54 -3.86
CA PHE A 66 4.21 10.45 -2.99
C PHE A 66 4.83 9.08 -3.21
N VAL A 67 6.13 9.04 -3.49
CA VAL A 67 6.85 7.81 -3.83
C VAL A 67 8.09 7.73 -2.97
N SER A 68 8.21 6.69 -2.15
CA SER A 68 9.46 6.38 -1.47
C SER A 68 10.38 5.60 -2.41
N ALA A 69 11.69 5.85 -2.32
CA ALA A 69 12.70 5.20 -3.15
C ALA A 69 14.05 5.12 -2.46
N VAL A 70 14.90 4.20 -2.89
CA VAL A 70 16.28 4.07 -2.41
C VAL A 70 17.28 4.32 -3.53
N GLU A 71 18.24 5.21 -3.28
CA GLU A 71 19.47 5.31 -4.05
C GLU A 71 20.53 4.43 -3.38
N ILE A 72 20.87 3.31 -4.01
CA ILE A 72 21.85 2.37 -3.46
C ILE A 72 23.24 2.76 -3.92
N LYS A 73 24.11 3.17 -2.97
CA LYS A 73 25.51 3.51 -3.22
C LYS A 73 26.42 2.29 -3.07
N GLN A 74 26.08 1.40 -2.15
CA GLN A 74 26.76 0.15 -1.91
C GLN A 74 25.75 -0.92 -1.48
N TYR A 75 25.70 -2.02 -2.22
CA TYR A 75 24.86 -3.15 -1.84
C TYR A 75 25.38 -3.85 -0.56
N PRO A 76 24.48 -4.28 0.34
CA PRO A 76 24.76 -5.22 1.41
C PRO A 76 25.50 -6.46 0.90
N ALA A 77 26.66 -6.75 1.48
CA ALA A 77 27.47 -7.90 1.12
C ALA A 77 27.34 -9.01 2.17
N ARG A 78 27.39 -10.28 1.75
CA ARG A 78 27.40 -11.41 2.71
C ARG A 78 28.62 -11.33 3.62
N LEU A 79 28.43 -11.57 4.91
CA LEU A 79 29.51 -11.59 5.89
C LEU A 79 30.10 -12.99 6.00
N ALA A 80 31.42 -13.10 5.93
CA ALA A 80 32.12 -14.36 6.15
C ALA A 80 31.88 -14.86 7.58
N GLY A 81 31.54 -16.15 7.74
CA GLY A 81 31.33 -16.77 9.05
C GLY A 81 30.00 -16.46 9.73
N ALA A 82 29.10 -15.69 9.11
CA ALA A 82 27.76 -15.40 9.65
C ALA A 82 26.67 -15.87 8.67
N PRO A 83 26.12 -17.10 8.82
CA PRO A 83 25.04 -17.59 7.97
C PRO A 83 23.84 -16.63 7.96
N GLY A 84 23.50 -16.11 6.78
CA GLY A 84 22.43 -15.12 6.62
C GLY A 84 22.83 -13.66 6.92
N GLY A 85 23.98 -13.45 7.57
CA GLY A 85 24.49 -12.12 7.90
C GLY A 85 24.93 -11.33 6.67
N ARG A 86 24.57 -10.05 6.63
CA ARG A 86 24.95 -9.10 5.58
C ARG A 86 25.54 -7.84 6.19
N SER A 87 26.48 -7.16 5.52
CA SER A 87 26.87 -5.80 5.87
C SER A 87 25.68 -4.85 5.68
N PRO A 88 25.66 -3.67 6.32
CA PRO A 88 24.56 -2.72 6.17
C PRO A 88 24.40 -2.18 4.75
N GLY A 89 25.49 -2.11 3.98
CA GLY A 89 25.51 -1.38 2.71
C GLY A 89 25.56 0.14 2.93
N ALA A 90 25.27 0.92 1.90
CA ALA A 90 25.11 2.36 1.98
C ALA A 90 24.18 2.88 0.89
N GLY A 91 23.45 3.96 1.17
CA GLY A 91 22.55 4.59 0.22
C GLY A 91 21.90 5.85 0.75
N VAL A 92 20.88 6.33 0.05
CA VAL A 92 20.05 7.48 0.44
C VAL A 92 18.59 7.09 0.30
N GLY A 93 17.82 7.33 1.35
CA GLY A 93 16.38 7.13 1.35
C GLY A 93 15.66 8.39 0.92
N HIS A 94 14.82 8.28 -0.09
CA HIS A 94 14.10 9.38 -0.71
C HIS A 94 12.60 9.24 -0.49
N LEU A 95 11.92 10.36 -0.28
CA LEU A 95 10.48 10.52 -0.44
C LEU A 95 10.25 11.64 -1.45
N PHE A 96 9.78 11.27 -2.63
CA PHE A 96 9.47 12.20 -3.71
C PHE A 96 8.00 12.59 -3.69
N ARG A 97 7.72 13.87 -3.92
CA ARG A 97 6.40 14.40 -4.27
C ARG A 97 6.40 14.66 -5.77
N MET A 98 5.45 14.05 -6.47
CA MET A 98 5.41 14.01 -7.93
C MET A 98 4.02 14.40 -8.45
N SER A 99 3.97 15.14 -9.56
CA SER A 99 2.72 15.43 -10.26
C SER A 99 2.20 14.23 -11.05
N ALA A 100 0.90 14.18 -11.34
CA ALA A 100 0.31 13.11 -12.15
C ALA A 100 0.92 12.97 -13.57
N ASP A 101 1.59 13.99 -14.09
CA ASP A 101 2.27 13.96 -15.39
C ASP A 101 3.79 13.66 -15.29
N GLY A 102 4.27 13.26 -14.10
CA GLY A 102 5.62 12.73 -13.90
C GLY A 102 6.72 13.77 -13.62
N ALA A 103 6.38 15.02 -13.26
CA ALA A 103 7.36 16.00 -12.78
C ALA A 103 7.63 15.87 -11.27
N LEU A 104 8.88 16.12 -10.88
CA LEU A 104 9.26 16.28 -9.47
C LEU A 104 8.72 17.63 -8.96
N LEU A 105 8.00 17.58 -7.84
CA LEU A 105 7.46 18.75 -7.13
C LEU A 105 8.19 19.02 -5.83
N GLY A 106 8.80 17.99 -5.23
CA GLY A 106 9.56 18.10 -3.99
C GLY A 106 10.24 16.79 -3.62
N GLU A 107 11.22 16.88 -2.75
CA GLU A 107 12.03 15.75 -2.30
C GLU A 107 12.34 15.92 -0.81
N LEU A 108 12.33 14.80 -0.09
CA LEU A 108 12.75 14.70 1.30
C LEU A 108 13.66 13.49 1.45
N VAL A 109 14.86 13.72 1.97
CA VAL A 109 15.76 12.64 2.38
C VAL A 109 15.34 12.15 3.77
N LEU A 110 15.18 10.84 3.90
CA LEU A 110 14.82 10.16 5.14
C LEU A 110 15.85 9.08 5.50
N GLY A 111 15.97 8.82 6.79
CA GLY A 111 16.89 7.83 7.34
C GLY A 111 18.02 8.41 8.17
N GLN A 112 18.74 7.53 8.86
CA GLN A 112 19.90 7.89 9.67
C GLN A 112 20.86 6.71 9.76
N GLY A 113 22.15 6.98 9.55
CA GLY A 113 23.20 5.95 9.60
C GLY A 113 22.92 4.85 8.56
N ASP A 114 22.85 3.61 9.01
CA ASP A 114 22.63 2.44 8.17
C ASP A 114 21.18 2.30 7.69
N ALA A 115 20.23 3.03 8.30
CA ALA A 115 18.84 3.03 7.87
C ALA A 115 18.65 4.02 6.72
N TYR A 116 18.81 3.56 5.48
CA TYR A 116 18.68 4.35 4.26
C TYR A 116 17.68 3.79 3.24
N HIS A 117 17.02 2.66 3.54
CA HIS A 117 16.12 1.96 2.63
C HIS A 117 14.67 2.19 3.07
N PRO A 118 13.96 3.19 2.51
CA PRO A 118 12.55 3.35 2.79
C PRO A 118 11.74 2.18 2.23
N GLY A 119 10.63 1.85 2.89
CA GLY A 119 9.71 0.80 2.46
C GLY A 119 8.43 1.32 1.81
N GLY A 120 7.44 0.43 1.72
CA GLY A 120 6.05 0.76 1.46
C GLY A 120 5.48 1.81 2.42
N ILE A 121 4.59 2.67 1.92
CA ILE A 121 4.10 3.86 2.63
C ILE A 121 2.58 3.89 2.65
N ASP A 122 2.01 4.64 3.60
CA ASP A 122 0.56 4.82 3.70
C ASP A 122 0.20 6.28 3.98
N PHE A 123 -1.04 6.65 3.68
CA PHE A 123 -1.57 7.98 3.94
C PHE A 123 -2.86 7.89 4.74
N ASP A 124 -2.88 8.52 5.91
CA ASP A 124 -4.04 8.45 6.79
C ASP A 124 -5.06 9.59 6.52
N GLY A 125 -4.95 10.30 5.41
CA GLY A 125 -5.79 11.47 5.15
C GLY A 125 -5.29 12.75 5.83
N LYS A 126 -4.20 12.68 6.60
CA LYS A 126 -3.51 13.85 7.17
C LYS A 126 -2.00 13.75 6.96
N ASP A 127 -1.42 12.66 7.40
CA ASP A 127 0.02 12.44 7.43
C ASP A 127 0.40 11.21 6.61
N LEU A 128 1.57 11.26 5.97
CA LEU A 128 2.22 10.11 5.34
C LEU A 128 2.96 9.30 6.40
N TRP A 129 2.90 7.98 6.30
CA TRP A 129 3.62 7.04 7.16
C TRP A 129 4.71 6.37 6.33
N VAL A 130 5.96 6.50 6.76
CA VAL A 130 7.13 6.01 6.02
C VAL A 130 8.05 5.25 6.98
N SER A 131 8.34 3.98 6.70
CA SER A 131 9.45 3.28 7.35
C SER A 131 10.73 3.46 6.56
N VAL A 132 11.85 3.59 7.26
CA VAL A 132 13.21 3.54 6.69
C VAL A 132 14.03 2.55 7.48
N ALA A 133 14.45 1.48 6.81
CA ALA A 133 15.21 0.40 7.40
C ALA A 133 16.63 0.35 6.84
N GLU A 134 17.46 -0.50 7.43
CA GLU A 134 18.66 -0.97 6.74
C GLU A 134 18.26 -1.92 5.61
N TYR A 135 19.03 -1.97 4.52
CA TYR A 135 18.68 -2.78 3.36
C TYR A 135 18.99 -4.30 3.54
N ARG A 136 18.67 -4.86 4.71
CA ARG A 136 18.87 -6.27 5.06
C ARG A 136 17.81 -6.74 6.05
N PRO A 137 17.45 -8.04 6.07
CA PRO A 137 16.57 -8.60 7.09
C PRO A 137 17.20 -8.55 8.48
N ASP A 138 16.36 -8.72 9.52
CA ASP A 138 16.78 -8.80 10.94
C ASP A 138 17.71 -7.64 11.37
N SER A 139 17.30 -6.42 11.01
CA SER A 139 18.09 -5.19 11.17
C SER A 139 17.36 -4.17 12.04
N THR A 140 17.47 -2.88 11.74
CA THR A 140 16.74 -1.81 12.42
C THR A 140 15.95 -0.95 11.44
N ALA A 141 14.92 -0.30 11.95
CA ALA A 141 14.10 0.64 11.19
C ALA A 141 13.67 1.83 12.04
N ILE A 142 13.40 2.94 11.36
CA ILE A 142 12.82 4.16 11.89
C ILE A 142 11.48 4.36 11.18
N VAL A 143 10.42 4.67 11.91
CA VAL A 143 9.13 5.05 11.31
C VAL A 143 8.91 6.54 11.50
N TYR A 144 8.63 7.22 10.40
CA TYR A 144 8.33 8.65 10.34
C TYR A 144 6.87 8.90 10.03
N ARG A 145 6.40 10.05 10.52
CA ARG A 145 5.21 10.72 10.05
C ARG A 145 5.64 11.96 9.27
N VAL A 146 5.13 12.15 8.05
CA VAL A 146 5.50 13.27 7.18
C VAL A 146 4.26 14.08 6.80
N ASP A 147 4.33 15.40 6.98
CA ASP A 147 3.31 16.32 6.48
C ASP A 147 3.43 16.42 4.94
N PRO A 148 2.41 16.04 4.15
CA PRO A 148 2.49 16.02 2.69
C PRO A 148 2.59 17.42 2.07
N ALA A 149 2.11 18.47 2.77
CA ALA A 149 2.14 19.83 2.26
C ALA A 149 3.53 20.46 2.43
N THR A 150 4.19 20.21 3.56
CA THR A 150 5.47 20.84 3.91
C THR A 150 6.68 19.92 3.76
N LEU A 151 6.48 18.61 3.57
CA LEU A 151 7.53 17.58 3.61
C LEU A 151 8.31 17.58 4.94
N THR A 152 7.70 18.01 6.03
CA THR A 152 8.32 17.95 7.35
C THR A 152 8.14 16.57 7.97
N ALA A 153 9.26 15.88 8.26
CA ALA A 153 9.25 14.58 8.93
C ALA A 153 9.34 14.71 10.46
N THR A 154 8.59 13.87 11.15
CA THR A 154 8.67 13.63 12.59
C THR A 154 8.92 12.15 12.83
N GLU A 155 9.99 11.80 13.53
CA GLU A 155 10.22 10.43 13.97
C GLU A 155 9.15 10.01 14.99
N VAL A 156 8.58 8.80 14.80
CA VAL A 156 7.54 8.26 15.68
C VAL A 156 8.11 7.17 16.58
N LEU A 157 8.88 6.24 16.02
CA LEU A 157 9.48 5.13 16.75
C LEU A 157 10.66 4.52 16.00
N ARG A 158 11.45 3.73 16.72
CA ARG A 158 12.50 2.85 16.18
C ARG A 158 12.19 1.40 16.51
N VAL A 159 12.58 0.50 15.61
CA VAL A 159 12.33 -0.95 15.72
C VAL A 159 13.64 -1.69 15.53
N ALA A 160 13.87 -2.72 16.35
CA ALA A 160 14.96 -3.68 16.16
C ALA A 160 14.52 -4.82 15.21
N ASP A 161 13.99 -4.44 14.05
CA ASP A 161 13.77 -5.30 12.90
C ASP A 161 13.72 -4.43 11.63
N HIS A 162 13.90 -5.04 10.47
CA HIS A 162 13.58 -4.41 9.20
C HIS A 162 12.06 -4.26 9.08
N ILE A 163 11.58 -3.04 8.82
CA ILE A 163 10.17 -2.76 8.51
C ILE A 163 10.10 -2.25 7.06
N GLY A 164 9.66 -3.12 6.17
CA GLY A 164 9.63 -2.90 4.71
C GLY A 164 8.33 -2.30 4.19
N ALA A 165 7.27 -2.24 5.00
CA ALA A 165 6.08 -1.45 4.72
C ALA A 165 5.36 -1.07 6.01
N VAL A 166 4.59 0.02 5.98
CA VAL A 166 3.74 0.46 7.10
C VAL A 166 2.34 0.83 6.62
N SER A 167 1.34 0.63 7.49
CA SER A 167 -0.01 1.16 7.30
C SER A 167 -0.62 1.64 8.61
N TYR A 168 -1.53 2.62 8.56
CA TYR A 168 -2.11 3.22 9.76
C TYR A 168 -3.64 3.18 9.79
N ASP A 169 -4.20 2.37 10.69
CA ASP A 169 -5.64 2.37 10.97
C ASP A 169 -5.98 3.47 11.98
N ARG A 170 -6.53 4.57 11.47
CA ARG A 170 -6.96 5.73 12.27
C ARG A 170 -8.07 5.43 13.25
N ARG A 171 -8.99 4.53 12.89
CA ARG A 171 -10.17 4.22 13.71
C ARG A 171 -9.74 3.55 15.00
N THR A 172 -8.73 2.69 14.92
CA THR A 172 -8.17 2.01 16.10
C THR A 172 -6.87 2.62 16.63
N ARG A 173 -6.33 3.62 15.92
CA ARG A 173 -5.04 4.27 16.17
C ARG A 173 -3.90 3.26 16.25
N ARG A 174 -3.89 2.33 15.30
CA ARG A 174 -2.90 1.26 15.23
C ARG A 174 -2.02 1.43 14.01
N LEU A 175 -0.73 1.54 14.26
CA LEU A 175 0.30 1.44 13.23
C LEU A 175 0.63 -0.03 13.02
N GLN A 176 0.61 -0.46 11.77
CA GLN A 176 1.05 -1.77 11.33
C GLN A 176 2.41 -1.63 10.67
N GLY A 177 3.30 -2.57 10.96
CA GLY A 177 4.58 -2.72 10.29
C GLY A 177 4.69 -4.12 9.71
N VAL A 178 5.26 -4.21 8.53
CA VAL A 178 5.46 -5.45 7.79
C VAL A 178 6.96 -5.66 7.67
N SER A 179 7.48 -6.78 8.18
CA SER A 179 8.92 -7.03 8.18
C SER A 179 9.46 -7.32 6.78
N TRP A 180 10.76 -7.57 6.64
CA TRP A 180 11.38 -8.00 5.38
C TRP A 180 10.56 -9.13 4.73
N GLY A 181 10.13 -8.94 3.48
CA GLY A 181 9.29 -9.86 2.72
C GLY A 181 7.96 -10.22 3.38
N GLY A 182 7.46 -9.44 4.34
CA GLY A 182 6.22 -9.70 5.05
C GLY A 182 6.21 -10.93 5.94
N ARG A 183 7.36 -11.34 6.50
CA ARG A 183 7.44 -12.54 7.36
C ARG A 183 6.81 -12.36 8.75
N ARG A 184 6.78 -11.13 9.26
CA ARG A 184 6.19 -10.74 10.56
C ARG A 184 5.34 -9.49 10.39
N PHE A 185 4.23 -9.44 11.12
CA PHE A 185 3.44 -8.25 11.36
C PHE A 185 3.72 -7.70 12.74
N TYR A 186 3.91 -6.39 12.81
CA TYR A 186 4.06 -5.61 14.02
C TYR A 186 2.85 -4.71 14.18
N THR A 187 2.27 -4.65 15.38
CA THR A 187 1.17 -3.75 15.69
C THR A 187 1.50 -2.90 16.90
N TRP A 188 1.54 -1.58 16.71
CA TRP A 188 1.69 -0.60 17.78
C TRP A 188 0.39 0.17 17.96
N LYS A 189 -0.02 0.38 19.22
CA LYS A 189 -1.08 1.34 19.54
C LYS A 189 -0.45 2.71 19.76
N LEU A 190 -0.97 3.74 19.10
CA LEU A 190 -0.54 5.12 19.32
C LEU A 190 -1.46 5.83 20.31
N ALA A 191 -0.88 6.35 21.38
CA ALA A 191 -1.56 7.21 22.35
C ALA A 191 -1.93 8.57 21.73
N ALA A 192 -2.77 9.35 22.43
CA ALA A 192 -3.23 10.68 21.99
C ALA A 192 -2.09 11.60 21.53
N ASN A 193 -0.98 11.57 22.25
CA ASN A 193 0.23 12.35 22.04
C ASN A 193 1.21 11.75 21.01
N GLY A 194 0.84 10.67 20.32
CA GLY A 194 1.67 10.02 19.31
C GLY A 194 2.66 8.97 19.84
N VAL A 195 2.75 8.78 21.17
CA VAL A 195 3.65 7.76 21.75
C VAL A 195 3.15 6.35 21.40
N ALA A 196 4.04 5.54 20.85
CA ALA A 196 3.76 4.14 20.52
C ALA A 196 3.89 3.21 21.74
N SER A 197 3.02 2.22 21.83
CA SER A 197 3.15 1.10 22.79
C SER A 197 4.33 0.18 22.42
N ALA A 198 4.62 -0.81 23.26
CA ALA A 198 5.37 -1.97 22.78
C ALA A 198 4.59 -2.68 21.64
N PRO A 199 5.27 -3.27 20.63
CA PRO A 199 4.60 -3.97 19.56
C PRO A 199 4.03 -5.31 20.01
N LYS A 200 2.86 -5.66 19.49
CA LYS A 200 2.46 -7.07 19.33
C LYS A 200 3.06 -7.56 18.02
N VAL A 201 3.76 -8.70 18.05
CA VAL A 201 4.38 -9.32 16.86
C VAL A 201 3.69 -10.63 16.55
N VAL A 202 3.31 -10.85 15.29
CA VAL A 202 2.66 -12.07 14.80
C VAL A 202 3.36 -12.52 13.53
N ARG A 203 3.60 -13.83 13.38
CA ARG A 203 4.14 -14.40 12.14
C ARG A 203 3.06 -14.36 11.05
N ASN A 204 3.43 -13.93 9.85
CA ASN A 204 2.54 -14.02 8.70
C ASN A 204 2.34 -15.51 8.31
N PRO A 205 1.09 -16.02 8.28
CA PRO A 205 0.82 -17.39 7.84
C PRO A 205 0.94 -17.56 6.32
N SER A 206 0.89 -16.48 5.51
CA SER A 206 1.17 -16.54 4.08
C SER A 206 2.67 -16.69 3.84
N SER A 207 3.04 -17.43 2.80
CA SER A 207 4.45 -17.56 2.42
C SER A 207 4.72 -17.58 0.93
N TYR A 208 3.73 -17.28 0.08
CA TYR A 208 3.87 -17.42 -1.37
C TYR A 208 4.29 -16.12 -2.08
N ILE A 209 4.06 -14.93 -1.52
CA ILE A 209 4.70 -13.70 -2.01
C ILE A 209 5.36 -12.92 -0.87
N ASP A 210 6.31 -12.06 -1.22
CA ASP A 210 6.93 -11.08 -0.35
C ASP A 210 6.17 -9.75 -0.48
N TYR A 211 5.57 -9.27 0.61
CA TYR A 211 4.91 -7.97 0.62
C TYR A 211 5.95 -6.84 0.53
N GLN A 212 5.70 -5.87 -0.35
CA GLN A 212 6.56 -4.72 -0.60
C GLN A 212 5.88 -3.40 -0.24
N ASP A 213 4.58 -3.26 -0.55
CA ASP A 213 3.80 -2.04 -0.26
C ASP A 213 2.43 -2.39 0.32
N CYS A 214 2.01 -1.66 1.36
CA CYS A 214 0.75 -1.95 2.07
C CYS A 214 0.03 -0.67 2.51
N HIS A 215 -1.30 -0.68 2.44
CA HIS A 215 -2.15 0.47 2.81
C HIS A 215 -3.31 0.06 3.70
N SER A 216 -3.71 0.96 4.62
CA SER A 216 -4.89 0.72 5.45
C SER A 216 -6.15 0.78 4.60
N LEU A 217 -7.06 -0.17 4.85
CA LEU A 217 -8.41 -0.19 4.28
C LEU A 217 -9.45 0.03 5.40
N SER A 218 -10.70 0.25 4.99
CA SER A 218 -11.84 0.23 5.91
C SER A 218 -11.98 -1.13 6.62
N GLU A 219 -12.83 -1.18 7.64
CA GLU A 219 -13.19 -2.42 8.36
C GLU A 219 -12.02 -3.11 9.08
N GLY A 220 -10.91 -2.40 9.32
CA GLY A 220 -9.75 -2.99 9.98
C GLY A 220 -9.02 -4.00 9.09
N ARG A 221 -8.93 -3.69 7.79
CA ARG A 221 -8.17 -4.46 6.82
C ARG A 221 -6.98 -3.67 6.30
N MET A 222 -6.08 -4.35 5.62
CA MET A 222 -4.93 -3.76 4.93
C MET A 222 -4.79 -4.42 3.56
N LEU A 223 -4.56 -3.63 2.51
CA LEU A 223 -4.12 -4.13 1.21
C LEU A 223 -2.60 -4.28 1.26
N CYS A 224 -2.06 -5.40 0.81
CA CYS A 224 -0.64 -5.57 0.57
C CYS A 224 -0.40 -6.07 -0.86
N SER A 225 0.59 -5.49 -1.51
CA SER A 225 1.07 -5.90 -2.82
C SER A 225 2.49 -6.43 -2.70
N GLY A 226 2.90 -7.22 -3.69
CA GLY A 226 4.27 -7.67 -3.79
C GLY A 226 4.45 -8.76 -4.83
N LEU A 227 5.54 -9.51 -4.70
CA LEU A 227 5.91 -10.55 -5.63
C LEU A 227 6.72 -11.66 -4.95
N ALA A 228 6.91 -12.77 -5.65
CA ALA A 228 7.97 -13.72 -5.36
C ALA A 228 8.56 -14.31 -6.63
N ASP A 229 9.85 -14.63 -6.56
CA ASP A 229 10.58 -15.32 -7.62
C ASP A 229 10.55 -16.83 -7.39
N TYR A 230 9.93 -17.55 -8.32
CA TYR A 230 9.88 -19.00 -8.35
C TYR A 230 10.86 -19.52 -9.40
N ARG A 231 11.78 -20.39 -8.96
CA ARG A 231 12.75 -21.03 -9.83
C ARG A 231 12.41 -22.50 -10.00
N ALA A 232 12.15 -22.92 -11.22
CA ALA A 232 12.05 -24.31 -11.64
C ALA A 232 13.28 -24.67 -12.52
N PRO A 233 13.61 -25.95 -12.71
CA PRO A 233 14.80 -26.36 -13.46
C PRO A 233 14.89 -25.82 -14.90
N LYS A 234 13.75 -25.52 -15.55
CA LYS A 234 13.68 -25.07 -16.95
C LYS A 234 13.03 -23.70 -17.15
N ALA A 235 12.52 -23.08 -16.09
CA ALA A 235 11.81 -21.82 -16.16
C ALA A 235 11.90 -21.09 -14.82
N SER A 236 11.90 -19.76 -14.85
CA SER A 236 11.69 -18.94 -13.66
C SER A 236 10.48 -18.04 -13.89
N LEU A 237 9.75 -17.76 -12.82
CA LEU A 237 8.55 -16.92 -12.84
C LEU A 237 8.60 -15.98 -11.65
N SER A 238 8.56 -14.68 -11.91
CA SER A 238 8.22 -13.68 -10.91
C SER A 238 6.70 -13.54 -10.89
N LEU A 239 6.06 -13.97 -9.80
CA LEU A 239 4.61 -13.93 -9.63
C LEU A 239 4.23 -12.75 -8.72
N GLY A 240 3.47 -11.81 -9.27
CA GLY A 240 2.91 -10.68 -8.55
C GLY A 240 1.49 -10.92 -8.03
N GLY A 241 1.08 -10.19 -6.99
CA GLY A 241 -0.28 -10.28 -6.47
C GLY A 241 -0.68 -9.18 -5.49
N LEU A 242 -1.96 -9.21 -5.15
CA LEU A 242 -2.58 -8.40 -4.11
C LEU A 242 -3.17 -9.33 -3.04
N GLU A 243 -3.03 -8.94 -1.79
CA GLU A 243 -3.62 -9.63 -0.64
C GLU A 243 -4.33 -8.64 0.27
N ILE A 244 -5.46 -9.07 0.84
CA ILE A 244 -6.14 -8.33 1.90
C ILE A 244 -5.92 -9.07 3.21
N VAL A 245 -5.36 -8.36 4.18
CA VAL A 245 -5.07 -8.87 5.53
C VAL A 245 -6.07 -8.30 6.52
N ASP A 246 -6.68 -9.17 7.33
CA ASP A 246 -7.49 -8.76 8.48
C ASP A 246 -6.58 -8.39 9.66
N LEU A 247 -6.71 -7.16 10.16
CA LEU A 247 -5.83 -6.64 11.22
C LEU A 247 -6.19 -7.14 12.62
N LYS A 248 -7.32 -7.83 12.80
CA LYS A 248 -7.72 -8.43 14.08
C LYS A 248 -6.79 -9.56 14.47
N ASP A 249 -6.49 -10.46 13.53
CA ASP A 249 -5.67 -11.64 13.74
C ASP A 249 -4.46 -11.76 12.79
N GLN A 250 -4.26 -10.76 11.91
CA GLN A 250 -3.11 -10.64 11.00
C GLN A 250 -3.05 -11.80 10.00
N ARG A 251 -4.18 -12.11 9.37
CA ARG A 251 -4.32 -13.19 8.39
C ARG A 251 -4.80 -12.66 7.05
N PRO A 252 -4.27 -13.17 5.93
CA PRO A 252 -4.88 -12.94 4.63
C PRO A 252 -6.29 -13.52 4.61
N VAL A 253 -7.25 -12.70 4.20
CA VAL A 253 -8.66 -13.08 3.97
C VAL A 253 -9.02 -13.07 2.48
N TRP A 254 -8.15 -12.52 1.64
CA TRP A 254 -8.24 -12.57 0.19
C TRP A 254 -6.85 -12.52 -0.42
N GLN A 255 -6.62 -13.29 -1.48
CA GLN A 255 -5.33 -13.40 -2.17
C GLN A 255 -5.58 -13.61 -3.65
N ALA A 256 -5.07 -12.72 -4.50
CA ALA A 256 -5.26 -12.78 -5.94
C ALA A 256 -3.95 -12.47 -6.69
N PRO A 257 -3.57 -13.29 -7.68
CA PRO A 257 -2.46 -12.93 -8.56
C PRO A 257 -2.86 -11.74 -9.44
N VAL A 258 -1.89 -10.89 -9.78
CA VAL A 258 -2.05 -9.84 -10.79
C VAL A 258 -1.13 -10.20 -11.96
N PRO A 259 -1.65 -10.86 -13.01
CA PRO A 259 -0.85 -11.34 -14.14
C PRO A 259 -0.55 -10.20 -15.13
N LEU A 260 0.06 -9.13 -14.63
CA LEU A 260 0.51 -7.99 -15.41
C LEU A 260 2.02 -7.81 -15.24
N TRP A 261 2.70 -7.56 -16.35
CA TRP A 261 4.13 -7.29 -16.38
C TRP A 261 4.38 -5.98 -17.11
N ALA A 262 5.34 -5.21 -16.60
CA ALA A 262 5.89 -4.06 -17.31
C ALA A 262 6.66 -4.49 -18.56
N PRO A 263 6.94 -3.57 -19.50
CA PRO A 263 7.79 -3.85 -20.66
C PRO A 263 9.18 -4.42 -20.30
N SER A 264 9.69 -4.12 -19.09
CA SER A 264 10.93 -4.68 -18.55
C SER A 264 10.85 -6.18 -18.19
N GLY A 265 9.64 -6.74 -18.15
CA GLY A 265 9.37 -8.10 -17.67
C GLY A 265 9.17 -8.21 -16.15
N ARG A 266 9.21 -7.10 -15.40
CA ARG A 266 8.90 -7.09 -13.96
C ARG A 266 7.39 -7.21 -13.71
N PRO A 267 6.93 -7.96 -12.69
CA PRO A 267 5.53 -7.91 -12.30
C PRO A 267 5.11 -6.48 -11.93
N MET A 268 3.92 -6.05 -12.35
CA MET A 268 3.42 -4.70 -12.02
C MET A 268 3.37 -4.45 -10.50
N THR A 269 3.17 -5.51 -9.72
CA THR A 269 3.11 -5.45 -8.26
C THR A 269 4.48 -5.56 -7.57
N GLN A 270 5.60 -5.42 -8.31
CA GLN A 270 6.93 -5.44 -7.70
C GLN A 270 7.02 -4.41 -6.59
N ASN A 271 6.90 -3.13 -6.94
CA ASN A 271 6.63 -1.99 -6.08
C ASN A 271 6.90 -0.71 -6.87
N PRO A 272 6.31 0.43 -6.50
CA PRO A 272 5.19 0.54 -5.59
C PRO A 272 3.84 0.30 -6.28
N VAL A 273 2.79 0.13 -5.47
CA VAL A 273 1.42 -0.05 -5.93
C VAL A 273 0.51 0.84 -5.11
N PHE A 274 -0.44 1.54 -5.74
CA PHE A 274 -1.52 2.23 -5.04
C PHE A 274 -2.86 1.87 -5.70
N VAL A 275 -3.93 1.73 -4.91
CA VAL A 275 -5.27 1.40 -5.44
C VAL A 275 -6.33 2.28 -4.81
N GLU A 276 -7.23 2.84 -5.62
CA GLU A 276 -8.41 3.57 -5.17
C GLU A 276 -9.68 3.05 -5.85
N ALA A 277 -10.84 3.36 -5.26
CA ALA A 277 -12.12 2.98 -5.85
C ALA A 277 -12.37 3.77 -7.15
N ALA A 278 -12.89 3.09 -8.16
CA ALA A 278 -13.36 3.69 -9.41
C ALA A 278 -14.86 3.42 -9.59
N ALA A 279 -15.51 4.13 -10.52
CA ALA A 279 -16.97 4.06 -10.70
C ALA A 279 -17.50 2.62 -10.89
N ALA A 280 -16.80 1.83 -11.71
CA ALA A 280 -17.17 0.45 -12.04
C ALA A 280 -16.18 -0.61 -11.49
N GLY A 281 -15.37 -0.23 -10.50
CA GLY A 281 -14.44 -1.17 -9.88
C GLY A 281 -13.29 -0.50 -9.14
N VAL A 282 -12.05 -0.79 -9.53
CA VAL A 282 -10.87 -0.16 -8.94
C VAL A 282 -9.97 0.46 -10.01
N ARG A 283 -9.24 1.49 -9.61
CA ARG A 283 -8.10 2.01 -10.38
C ARG A 283 -6.83 1.76 -9.59
N ALA A 284 -5.84 1.15 -10.24
CA ALA A 284 -4.55 0.87 -9.65
C ALA A 284 -3.44 1.63 -10.39
N TRP A 285 -2.46 2.08 -9.64
CA TRP A 285 -1.22 2.67 -10.15
C TRP A 285 -0.05 1.77 -9.79
N PHE A 286 0.87 1.62 -10.73
CA PHE A 286 2.05 0.79 -10.59
C PHE A 286 3.28 1.54 -11.06
N MET A 287 4.42 1.33 -10.41
CA MET A 287 5.71 1.84 -10.87
C MET A 287 6.83 0.79 -10.66
N PRO A 288 6.72 -0.40 -11.30
CA PRO A 288 7.56 -1.57 -11.00
C PRO A 288 9.02 -1.45 -11.43
N ASP A 289 9.30 -0.50 -12.33
CA ASP A 289 10.62 -0.30 -12.91
C ASP A 289 11.46 0.65 -12.06
N ASP A 290 12.75 0.34 -11.96
CA ASP A 290 13.77 1.26 -11.43
C ASP A 290 13.98 2.42 -12.43
N ASP A 291 14.97 3.25 -12.19
CA ASP A 291 15.32 4.37 -13.07
C ASP A 291 15.76 3.90 -14.48
N PRO A 292 15.11 4.37 -15.58
CA PRO A 292 13.96 5.27 -15.63
C PRO A 292 12.62 4.61 -15.32
N SER A 293 11.85 5.18 -14.39
CA SER A 293 10.54 4.64 -14.00
C SER A 293 9.39 5.16 -14.87
N THR A 294 8.30 4.38 -14.93
CA THR A 294 7.03 4.76 -15.54
C THR A 294 5.89 4.55 -14.54
N LEU A 295 5.04 5.55 -14.36
CA LEU A 295 3.78 5.43 -13.62
C LEU A 295 2.70 4.88 -14.56
N PHE A 296 2.36 3.60 -14.39
CA PHE A 296 1.25 2.98 -15.09
C PHE A 296 -0.05 3.18 -14.33
N ALA A 297 -1.16 3.34 -15.05
CA ALA A 297 -2.51 3.30 -14.48
C ALA A 297 -3.34 2.23 -15.18
N PHE A 298 -4.04 1.42 -14.39
CA PHE A 298 -4.95 0.40 -14.88
C PHE A 298 -6.31 0.50 -14.19
N GLU A 299 -7.35 0.13 -14.91
CA GLU A 299 -8.68 -0.10 -14.35
C GLU A 299 -9.03 -1.58 -14.38
N ALA A 300 -9.60 -2.08 -13.29
CA ALA A 300 -10.24 -3.38 -13.24
C ALA A 300 -11.73 -3.18 -12.96
N LEU A 301 -12.55 -3.70 -13.87
CA LEU A 301 -13.98 -3.78 -13.64
C LEU A 301 -14.24 -4.91 -12.66
N VAL A 302 -14.94 -4.61 -11.58
CA VAL A 302 -15.41 -5.63 -10.65
C VAL A 302 -16.93 -5.53 -10.51
N PRO A 303 -17.65 -6.67 -10.49
CA PRO A 303 -19.12 -6.69 -10.36
C PRO A 303 -19.66 -5.97 -9.14
#